data_AF-A0A1C2J6E2-F1
#
_entry.id   AF-A0A1C2J6E2-F1
#
_cell.length_a   1.000
_cell.length_b   1.000
_cell.length_c   1.000
_cell.angle_alpha   90.00
_cell.angle_beta   90.00
_cell.angle_gamma   90.00
#
_symmetry.space_group_name_H-M   'P 1'
#
loop_
_entity.id
_entity.type
_entity.pdbx_description
1 polymer ?
#
loop_
_entity_poly.entity_id
_entity_poly.type
_entity_poly.pdbx_seq_one_letter_code
_entity_poly.pdbx_strand_id
1 'polypeptide(L)'
;MLKRITSNDPVQRFYVALHESTLSLLQAYRDNYQSVYGDELPQNLAIETMLLEFMEADKDFQKYRKTQAKERKEPARTSAPQAEPQDSGRPEQGPSELDSGQGLY
;
A
#
# COMPACT_ATOMS: atom_id res chain seq x y z
N MET A 1 0.33 -18.22 23.21
CA MET A 1 0.57 -19.13 22.07
C MET A 1 1.35 -18.36 21.04
N LEU A 2 2.58 -18.78 20.71
CA LEU A 2 3.34 -18.19 19.60
C LEU A 2 2.52 -18.34 18.32
N LYS A 3 2.27 -17.22 17.63
CA LYS A 3 1.59 -17.23 16.33
C LYS A 3 2.41 -18.09 15.36
N ARG A 4 1.75 -19.09 14.75
CA ARG A 4 2.37 -19.96 13.74
C ARG A 4 2.79 -19.11 12.54
N ILE A 5 4.08 -18.79 12.46
CA ILE A 5 4.70 -18.25 11.25
C ILE A 5 4.49 -19.29 10.15
N THR A 6 3.80 -18.92 9.08
CA THR A 6 3.42 -19.82 7.99
C THR A 6 4.67 -20.31 7.26
N SER A 7 4.83 -21.63 7.14
CA SER A 7 6.05 -22.32 6.65
C SER A 7 6.51 -22.02 5.22
N ASN A 8 5.90 -21.07 4.50
CA ASN A 8 6.22 -20.73 3.11
C ASN A 8 6.85 -19.35 2.91
N ASP A 9 7.17 -18.61 3.99
CA ASP A 9 7.86 -17.32 3.87
C ASP A 9 9.39 -17.55 3.79
N PRO A 10 10.10 -17.07 2.74
CA PRO A 10 11.54 -17.25 2.63
C PRO A 10 12.29 -16.60 3.81
N VAL A 11 13.13 -17.39 4.48
CA VAL A 11 13.95 -16.90 5.59
C VAL A 11 15.15 -16.13 5.06
N GLN A 12 15.27 -14.86 5.43
CA GLN A 12 16.43 -14.03 5.14
C GLN A 12 17.31 -13.87 6.38
N ARG A 13 18.62 -14.04 6.23
CA ARG A 13 19.58 -13.82 7.32
C ARG A 13 19.79 -12.32 7.52
N PHE A 14 19.63 -11.87 8.75
CA PHE A 14 19.87 -10.51 9.19
C PHE A 14 20.85 -10.52 10.36
N TYR A 15 21.94 -9.75 10.25
CA TYR A 15 22.97 -9.66 11.28
C TYR A 15 22.80 -8.33 12.03
N VAL A 16 22.60 -8.42 13.35
CA VAL A 16 22.46 -7.26 14.24
C VAL A 16 23.42 -7.38 15.41
N ALA A 17 24.08 -6.28 15.76
CA ALA A 17 24.84 -6.16 17.00
C ALA A 17 23.92 -5.62 18.09
N LEU A 18 23.86 -6.33 19.22
CA LEU A 18 23.09 -5.94 20.39
C LEU A 18 24.04 -5.71 21.57
N HIS A 19 23.63 -4.85 22.50
CA HIS A 19 24.35 -4.69 23.76
C HIS A 19 24.33 -6.00 24.56
N GLU A 20 25.41 -6.27 25.27
CA GLU A 20 25.54 -7.46 26.11
C GLU A 20 24.42 -7.53 27.16
N SER A 21 24.03 -6.40 27.74
CA SER A 21 22.90 -6.32 28.67
C SER A 21 21.58 -6.79 28.04
N THR A 22 21.34 -6.47 26.77
CA THR A 22 20.16 -6.93 26.02
C THR A 22 20.22 -8.43 25.75
N LEU A 23 21.40 -8.96 25.41
CA LEU A 23 21.60 -10.40 25.21
C LEU A 23 21.37 -11.19 26.50
N SER A 24 21.87 -10.68 27.64
CA SER A 24 21.65 -11.28 28.95
C SER A 24 20.16 -11.31 29.34
N LEU A 25 19.42 -10.23 29.06
CA LEU A 25 17.98 -10.20 29.26
C LEU A 25 17.24 -11.20 28.37
N LEU A 26 17.64 -11.32 27.10
CA LEU A 26 17.06 -12.28 26.17
C LEU A 26 17.31 -13.72 26.65
N GLN A 27 18.51 -14.01 27.17
CA GLN A 27 18.81 -15.33 27.72
C GLN A 27 17.94 -15.63 28.95
N ALA A 28 17.87 -14.71 29.92
CA ALA A 28 17.04 -14.87 31.11
C ALA A 28 15.55 -15.09 30.76
N TYR A 29 15.05 -14.40 29.74
CA TYR A 29 13.69 -14.59 29.25
C TYR A 29 13.47 -16.01 28.71
N ARG A 30 14.42 -16.55 27.94
CA ARG A 30 14.36 -17.92 27.40
C ARG A 30 14.42 -18.96 28.52
N ASP A 31 15.28 -18.76 29.51
CA ASP A 31 15.42 -19.66 30.67
C ASP A 31 14.11 -19.69 31.48
N ASN A 32 13.48 -18.52 31.68
CA ASN A 32 12.18 -18.43 32.32
C ASN A 32 11.08 -19.14 31.51
N TYR A 33 11.08 -18.97 30.18
CA TYR A 33 10.12 -19.66 29.31
C TYR A 33 10.26 -21.18 29.43
N GLN A 34 11.49 -21.70 29.38
CA GLN A 34 11.75 -23.14 29.53
C GLN A 34 11.31 -23.65 30.90
N SER A 35 11.58 -22.90 31.98
CA SER A 35 11.15 -23.26 33.33
C SER A 35 9.63 -23.36 33.46
N VAL A 36 8.88 -22.46 32.81
CA VAL A 36 7.42 -22.39 32.92
C VAL A 36 6.71 -23.39 31.99
N TYR A 37 7.20 -23.56 30.76
CA TYR A 37 6.51 -24.30 29.70
C TYR A 37 7.15 -25.65 29.38
N GLY A 38 8.35 -25.94 29.90
CA GLY A 38 9.09 -27.18 29.64
C GLY A 38 9.77 -27.24 28.27
N ASP A 39 9.47 -26.30 27.37
CA ASP A 39 10.00 -26.23 26.02
C ASP A 39 11.11 -25.18 25.90
N GLU A 40 12.17 -25.51 25.17
CA GLU A 40 13.18 -24.52 24.81
C GLU A 40 12.60 -23.54 23.77
N LEU A 41 12.77 -22.24 24.02
CA LEU A 41 12.45 -21.20 23.05
C LEU A 41 13.70 -20.87 22.22
N PRO A 42 13.73 -21.16 20.90
CA PRO A 42 14.85 -20.79 20.05
C PRO A 42 15.05 -19.27 20.01
N GLN A 43 16.30 -18.82 20.05
CA GLN A 43 16.64 -17.39 20.11
C GLN A 43 16.08 -16.60 18.91
N ASN A 44 16.18 -17.15 17.70
CA ASN A 44 15.63 -16.54 16.50
C ASN A 44 14.11 -16.37 16.59
N LEU A 45 13.41 -17.38 17.09
CA LEU A 45 11.96 -17.35 17.26
C LEU A 45 11.53 -16.34 18.33
N ALA A 46 12.28 -16.24 19.43
CA ALA A 46 12.06 -15.22 20.46
C ALA A 46 12.18 -13.81 19.88
N ILE A 47 13.28 -13.53 19.17
CA ILE A 47 13.54 -12.22 18.55
C ILE A 47 12.46 -11.89 17.52
N GLU A 48 12.13 -12.84 16.64
CA GLU A 48 11.11 -12.65 15.61
C GLU A 48 9.74 -12.35 16.23
N THR A 49 9.35 -13.11 17.25
CA THR A 49 8.08 -12.89 17.95
C THR A 49 8.05 -11.51 18.62
N MET A 50 9.12 -11.12 19.32
CA MET A 50 9.22 -9.81 19.96
C MET A 50 9.14 -8.65 18.95
N LEU A 51 9.82 -8.78 17.81
CA LEU A 51 9.77 -7.78 16.75
C LEU A 51 8.37 -7.68 16.13
N LEU A 52 7.73 -8.81 15.87
CA LEU A 52 6.35 -8.84 15.35
C LEU A 52 5.38 -8.19 16.32
N GLU A 53 5.42 -8.57 17.61
CA GLU A 53 4.54 -7.99 18.63
C GLU A 53 4.77 -6.48 18.78
N PHE A 54 6.02 -6.03 18.79
CA PHE A 54 6.37 -4.61 18.84
C PHE A 54 5.80 -3.85 17.63
N MET A 55 6.03 -4.34 16.42
CA MET A 55 5.54 -3.72 15.19
C MET A 55 4.01 -3.77 15.06
N GLU A 56 3.36 -4.86 15.50
CA GLU A 56 1.90 -4.99 15.52
C GLU A 56 1.26 -3.99 16.51
N ALA A 57 1.90 -3.75 17.65
CA ALA A 57 1.41 -2.81 18.67
C ALA A 57 1.64 -1.33 18.33
N ASP A 58 2.63 -1.01 17.49
CA ASP A 58 2.92 0.36 17.08
C ASP A 58 1.83 0.93 16.14
N LYS A 59 0.92 1.71 16.71
CA LYS A 59 -0.21 2.31 15.97
C LYS A 59 0.23 3.23 14.85
N ASP A 60 1.35 3.94 14.98
CA ASP A 60 1.81 4.86 13.96
C ASP A 60 2.47 4.11 12.81
N PHE A 61 3.23 3.06 13.11
CA PHE A 61 3.71 2.12 12.11
C PHE A 61 2.57 1.45 11.35
N GLN A 62 1.49 1.05 12.05
CA GLN A 62 0.30 0.48 11.41
C GLN A 62 -0.42 1.48 10.48
N LYS A 63 -0.52 2.76 10.87
CA LYS A 63 -1.07 3.81 9.99
C LYS A 63 -0.18 3.97 8.75
N TYR A 64 1.13 4.06 8.94
CA TYR A 64 2.11 4.18 7.86
C TYR A 64 1.98 3.03 6.85
N ARG A 65 1.93 1.77 7.31
CA ARG A 65 1.74 0.60 6.44
C ARG A 65 0.45 0.67 5.62
N LYS A 66 -0.65 1.16 6.21
CA LYS A 66 -1.93 1.31 5.50
C LYS A 66 -1.89 2.40 4.43
N THR A 67 -1.20 3.50 4.68
CA THR A 67 -1.01 4.58 3.70
C THR A 67 -0.17 4.11 2.52
N GLN A 68 0.97 3.48 2.79
CA GLN A 68 1.82 2.90 1.75
C GLN A 68 1.10 1.86 0.88
N ALA A 69 0.27 1.02 1.50
CA ALA A 69 -0.52 0.03 0.77
C ALA A 69 -1.58 0.64 -0.17
N LYS A 70 -2.04 1.86 0.10
CA LYS A 70 -2.98 2.59 -0.77
C LYS A 70 -2.27 3.27 -1.93
N GLU A 71 -1.16 3.96 -1.66
CA GLU A 71 -0.37 4.65 -2.68
C GLU A 71 0.20 3.69 -3.72
N ARG A 72 0.54 2.46 -3.33
CA ARG A 72 1.03 1.43 -4.26
C ARG A 72 -0.06 0.82 -5.16
N LYS A 73 -1.35 1.07 -4.88
CA LYS A 73 -2.49 0.53 -5.65
C LYS A 73 -3.10 1.52 -6.63
N GLU A 74 -2.72 2.79 -6.59
CA GLU A 74 -3.20 3.80 -7.55
C GLU A 74 -2.09 4.19 -8.53
N PRO A 75 -1.91 3.48 -9.67
CA PRO A 75 -1.21 4.06 -10.79
C PRO A 75 -2.12 5.12 -11.42
N ALA A 76 -1.67 6.38 -11.36
CA ALA A 76 -1.97 7.47 -12.28
C ALA A 76 -3.34 7.40 -13.00
N ARG A 77 -4.39 7.98 -12.39
CA ARG A 77 -5.45 8.59 -13.21
C ARG A 77 -4.85 9.82 -13.87
N THR A 78 -4.27 9.61 -15.04
CA THR A 78 -3.94 10.63 -16.02
C THR A 78 -5.11 11.60 -16.13
N SER A 79 -4.90 12.83 -15.71
CA SER A 79 -5.78 13.97 -15.99
C SER A 79 -5.84 14.08 -17.51
N ALA A 80 -6.88 13.51 -18.13
CA ALA A 80 -7.18 13.78 -19.53
C ALA A 80 -7.51 15.28 -19.64
N PRO A 81 -6.84 16.05 -20.52
CA PRO A 81 -7.23 17.42 -20.78
C PRO A 81 -8.64 17.42 -21.34
N GLN A 82 -9.49 18.18 -20.68
CA GLN A 82 -10.87 18.48 -21.05
C GLN A 82 -10.89 19.03 -22.47
N ALA A 83 -11.48 18.27 -23.40
CA ALA A 83 -11.75 18.74 -24.75
C ALA A 83 -12.69 19.95 -24.69
N GLU A 84 -12.21 21.10 -25.16
CA GLU A 84 -13.01 22.28 -25.47
C GLU A 84 -14.03 21.92 -26.56
N PRO A 85 -15.34 22.20 -26.39
CA PRO A 85 -16.27 22.18 -27.51
C PRO A 85 -16.07 23.45 -28.34
N GLN A 86 -15.42 23.31 -29.50
CA GLN A 86 -15.43 24.33 -30.54
C GLN A 86 -16.80 24.40 -31.22
N ASP A 87 -17.37 25.61 -31.16
CA ASP A 87 -18.08 26.31 -32.25
C ASP A 87 -19.15 25.52 -33.03
N SER A 88 -20.39 25.59 -32.56
CA SER A 88 -21.57 25.30 -33.38
C SER A 88 -22.10 26.62 -33.96
N GLY A 89 -21.90 26.76 -35.27
CA GLY A 89 -22.22 27.94 -36.06
C GLY A 89 -23.62 28.50 -35.82
N ARG A 90 -23.64 29.80 -35.58
CA ARG A 90 -24.78 30.70 -35.61
C ARG A 90 -25.40 30.70 -37.01
N PRO A 91 -26.72 30.45 -37.19
CA PRO A 91 -27.36 30.59 -38.49
C PRO A 91 -27.61 32.07 -38.78
N GLU A 92 -26.91 32.61 -39.79
CA GLU A 92 -27.24 33.90 -40.40
C GLU A 92 -28.47 33.72 -41.29
N GLN A 93 -29.59 34.31 -40.86
CA GLN A 93 -30.78 34.48 -41.68
C GLN A 93 -30.58 35.69 -42.59
N GLY A 94 -30.44 35.46 -43.90
CA GLY A 94 -30.57 36.48 -44.93
C GLY A 94 -31.80 36.19 -45.80
N PRO A 95 -32.78 37.10 -45.94
CA PRO A 95 -33.86 36.93 -46.89
C PRO A 95 -33.47 37.55 -48.23
N SER A 96 -33.74 36.85 -49.34
CA SER A 96 -34.01 37.46 -50.65
C SER A 96 -34.61 36.42 -51.58
N GLU A 97 -35.94 36.42 -51.65
CA GLU A 97 -36.70 36.07 -52.84
C GLU A 97 -36.23 36.92 -54.03
N LEU A 98 -36.06 36.29 -55.20
CA LEU A 98 -36.37 36.82 -56.53
C LEU A 98 -36.05 35.71 -57.55
N ASP A 99 -37.00 34.79 -57.75
CA ASP A 99 -37.05 33.95 -58.95
C ASP A 99 -38.21 34.46 -59.82
N SER A 100 -37.85 34.98 -60.99
CA SER A 100 -38.77 35.51 -61.99
C SER A 100 -38.12 35.33 -63.36
N GLY A 101 -38.64 34.38 -64.14
CA GLY A 101 -38.31 34.19 -65.55
C GLY A 101 -38.31 32.70 -65.92
N GLN A 102 -39.45 32.14 -66.34
CA GLN A 102 -39.76 31.84 -67.75
C GLN A 102 -38.71 30.92 -68.40
N GLY A 103 -39.00 29.73 -68.91
CA GLY A 103 -40.16 29.35 -69.72
C GLY A 103 -39.62 28.71 -71.00
N LEU A 104 -39.89 27.41 -71.14
CA LEU A 104 -40.01 26.59 -72.36
C LEU A 104 -39.14 26.92 -73.60
N TYR A 105 -38.31 25.95 -73.99
CA TYR A 105 -38.21 25.44 -75.38
C TYR A 105 -37.85 23.96 -75.36
#